data_AF-A0A1L4BX30-F1
#
_entry.id   AF-A0A1L4BX30-F1
#
_cell.length_a   1.000
_cell.length_b   1.000
_cell.length_c   1.000
_cell.angle_alpha   90.00
_cell.angle_beta   90.00
_cell.angle_gamma   90.00
#
_symmetry.space_group_name_H-M   'P 1'
#
loop_
_entity.id
_entity.type
_entity.pdbx_description
1 polymer ?
#
loop_
_entity_poly.entity_id
_entity_poly.type
_entity_poly.pdbx_seq_one_letter_code
_entity_poly.pdbx_strand_id
1 'polypeptide(L)'
;MAIEKYKSKSEESNNLLKGLVLDGLTYLNSNSEAYEKEKLVLVKFINQNSSLFENVSELTWNQFNENGIDKLKKMEIKLTKIDHEQMYGKLFESIIESDLYELNYENIEEIAIFEGILTDKSDIEKFKHENLTLLMNSKNDILKTRIKKNLNEYLNLYLLFSNRDTYDIEENVLWVLNSKNVADTTKVEYIESMKHRVENLEEIDEHKTRETLIVNIKVISNIQNIVRYFQQSHKNWNEELINFVNQVQHKIKVDYDEVIEEFDEIGFFEATLALNELRDNRYEDIIGESNYKLTNDQFTIKNLQDNKISLLLKHGMISMNSTNLENIRENYRDILIDFIQSDIEAYLGLVTDQVSESEIIGLLNSNLSVENMDRILSTIGNSKKISLAEIKRDHPLMQTLIAKHLKESDKKILFSEFNQYIQSIKNYIVNIAIESVKKFV
;
A
#
# COMPACT_ATOMS: atom_id res chain seq x y z
N MET A 1 -43.09 -42.16 14.78
CA MET A 1 -42.87 -43.60 15.10
C MET A 1 -41.94 -44.33 14.13
N ALA A 2 -41.96 -44.05 12.81
CA ALA A 2 -41.01 -44.66 11.85
C ALA A 2 -39.56 -44.11 11.98
N ILE A 3 -39.43 -42.83 12.35
CA ILE A 3 -38.16 -42.09 12.47
C ILE A 3 -37.23 -42.68 13.55
N GLU A 4 -37.77 -43.23 14.65
CA GLU A 4 -36.96 -43.82 15.74
C GLU A 4 -36.29 -45.17 15.37
N LYS A 5 -36.72 -45.83 14.29
CA LYS A 5 -36.16 -47.12 13.85
C LYS A 5 -34.94 -46.99 12.93
N TYR A 6 -34.52 -45.78 12.60
CA TYR A 6 -33.48 -45.50 11.58
C TYR A 6 -32.06 -45.91 12.02
N LYS A 7 -31.79 -46.14 13.31
CA LYS A 7 -30.42 -46.33 13.82
C LYS A 7 -29.78 -47.71 13.63
N SER A 8 -30.47 -48.73 13.09
CA SER A 8 -29.84 -50.05 12.88
C SER A 8 -30.61 -50.97 11.92
N LYS A 9 -30.44 -50.85 10.59
CA LYS A 9 -31.02 -51.83 9.64
C LYS A 9 -30.21 -52.04 8.36
N SER A 10 -30.43 -53.21 7.75
CA SER A 10 -29.84 -53.69 6.49
C SER A 10 -30.22 -52.84 5.27
N GLU A 11 -29.41 -52.91 4.22
CA GLU A 11 -29.51 -52.16 2.96
C GLU A 11 -30.90 -52.26 2.29
N GLU A 12 -31.50 -53.45 2.30
CA GLU A 12 -32.83 -53.71 1.76
C GLU A 12 -33.95 -52.99 2.55
N SER A 13 -33.80 -52.90 3.87
CA SER A 13 -34.74 -52.15 4.71
C SER A 13 -34.56 -50.64 4.59
N ASN A 14 -33.39 -50.16 4.15
CA ASN A 14 -33.17 -48.74 3.87
C ASN A 14 -33.88 -48.33 2.57
N ASN A 15 -33.80 -49.14 1.50
CA ASN A 15 -34.47 -48.85 0.24
C ASN A 15 -36.00 -48.82 0.37
N LEU A 16 -36.58 -49.76 1.13
CA LEU A 16 -38.02 -49.75 1.41
C LEU A 16 -38.44 -48.49 2.19
N LEU A 17 -37.62 -48.06 3.16
CA LEU A 17 -37.89 -46.86 3.95
C LEU A 17 -37.77 -45.58 3.10
N LYS A 18 -36.78 -45.49 2.20
CA LYS A 18 -36.63 -44.38 1.25
C LYS A 18 -37.87 -44.23 0.37
N GLY A 19 -38.33 -45.34 -0.21
CA GLY A 19 -39.57 -45.36 -0.99
C GLY A 19 -40.77 -44.87 -0.19
N LEU A 20 -40.96 -45.38 1.04
CA LEU A 20 -42.04 -44.93 1.93
C LEU A 20 -41.96 -43.45 2.30
N VAL A 21 -40.76 -42.89 2.46
CA VAL A 21 -40.59 -41.45 2.77
C VAL A 21 -40.91 -40.60 1.54
N LEU A 22 -40.43 -40.98 0.36
CA LEU A 22 -40.73 -40.27 -0.89
C LEU A 22 -42.23 -40.35 -1.22
N ASP A 23 -42.85 -41.52 -1.13
CA ASP A 23 -44.29 -41.69 -1.28
C ASP A 23 -45.05 -40.88 -0.22
N GLY A 24 -44.61 -40.94 1.03
CA GLY A 24 -45.16 -40.17 2.13
C GLY A 24 -45.12 -38.67 1.86
N LEU A 25 -44.03 -38.15 1.31
CA LEU A 25 -43.91 -36.76 0.87
C LEU A 25 -44.85 -36.46 -0.30
N THR A 26 -44.93 -37.33 -1.30
CA THR A 26 -45.84 -37.20 -2.46
C THR A 26 -47.31 -37.14 -2.05
N TYR A 27 -47.72 -37.86 -1.00
CA TYR A 27 -49.11 -37.89 -0.53
C TYR A 27 -49.39 -37.07 0.73
N LEU A 28 -48.38 -36.45 1.33
CA LEU A 28 -48.54 -35.62 2.53
C LEU A 28 -49.55 -34.48 2.28
N ASN A 29 -50.59 -34.37 3.12
CA ASN A 29 -51.53 -33.26 3.07
C ASN A 29 -51.01 -32.09 3.93
N SER A 30 -50.40 -31.11 3.25
CA SER A 30 -49.83 -29.91 3.87
C SER A 30 -50.86 -28.97 4.51
N ASN A 31 -52.16 -29.24 4.38
CA ASN A 31 -53.24 -28.41 4.92
C ASN A 31 -53.85 -28.99 6.22
N SER A 32 -53.23 -30.00 6.83
CA SER A 32 -53.74 -30.63 8.05
C SER A 32 -53.12 -30.04 9.32
N GLU A 33 -53.89 -29.91 10.40
CA GLU A 33 -53.36 -29.47 11.71
C GLU A 33 -52.25 -30.41 12.25
N ALA A 34 -52.33 -31.69 11.91
CA ALA A 34 -51.30 -32.68 12.27
C ALA A 34 -49.96 -32.38 11.58
N TYR A 35 -50.00 -31.90 10.33
CA TYR A 35 -48.80 -31.49 9.60
C TYR A 35 -48.10 -30.32 10.28
N GLU A 36 -48.83 -29.26 10.65
CA GLU A 36 -48.23 -28.08 11.29
C GLU A 36 -47.56 -28.42 12.63
N LYS A 37 -48.08 -29.41 13.37
CA LYS A 37 -47.52 -29.83 14.65
C LYS A 37 -46.21 -30.62 14.54
N GLU A 38 -46.03 -31.37 13.45
CA GLU A 38 -44.85 -32.23 13.23
C GLU A 38 -43.90 -31.71 12.14
N LYS A 39 -44.27 -30.65 11.42
CA LYS A 39 -43.53 -30.05 10.30
C LYS A 39 -42.06 -29.80 10.66
N LEU A 40 -41.79 -29.17 11.81
CA LEU A 40 -40.42 -28.85 12.23
C LEU A 40 -39.54 -30.10 12.43
N VAL A 41 -40.12 -31.17 12.98
CA VAL A 41 -39.40 -32.44 13.19
C VAL A 41 -39.10 -33.09 11.85
N LEU A 42 -40.09 -33.08 10.94
CA LEU A 42 -39.95 -33.64 9.61
C LEU A 42 -38.93 -32.85 8.76
N VAL A 43 -38.98 -31.52 8.77
CA VAL A 43 -38.01 -30.64 8.09
C VAL A 43 -36.61 -30.91 8.60
N LYS A 44 -36.41 -30.92 9.92
CA LYS A 44 -35.09 -31.21 10.51
C LYS A 44 -34.59 -32.60 10.11
N PHE A 45 -35.46 -33.61 10.13
CA PHE A 45 -35.11 -34.97 9.72
C PHE A 45 -34.69 -35.01 8.25
N ILE A 46 -35.47 -34.42 7.33
CA ILE A 46 -35.16 -34.42 5.91
C ILE A 46 -33.86 -33.68 5.62
N ASN A 47 -33.68 -32.47 6.18
CA ASN A 47 -32.49 -31.66 5.99
C ASN A 47 -31.20 -32.41 6.35
N GLN A 48 -31.23 -33.21 7.44
CA GLN A 48 -30.07 -33.95 7.96
C GLN A 48 -29.87 -35.34 7.33
N ASN A 49 -30.80 -35.83 6.51
CA ASN A 49 -30.77 -37.19 5.97
C ASN A 49 -30.92 -37.16 4.44
N SER A 50 -29.95 -36.55 3.76
CA SER A 50 -29.89 -36.49 2.29
C SER A 50 -29.89 -37.86 1.62
N SER A 51 -29.47 -38.90 2.36
CA SER A 51 -29.51 -40.29 1.90
C SER A 51 -30.90 -40.78 1.51
N LEU A 52 -31.96 -40.10 1.95
CA LEU A 52 -33.33 -40.32 1.46
C LEU A 52 -33.47 -40.16 -0.05
N PHE A 53 -32.60 -39.36 -0.68
CA PHE A 53 -32.61 -39.03 -2.10
C PHE A 53 -31.52 -39.74 -2.91
N GLU A 54 -30.65 -40.51 -2.24
CA GLU A 54 -29.62 -41.32 -2.90
C GLU A 54 -30.20 -42.61 -3.50
N ASN A 55 -29.69 -42.99 -4.67
CA ASN A 55 -30.02 -44.19 -5.43
C ASN A 55 -31.52 -44.28 -5.80
N VAL A 56 -32.18 -43.13 -5.94
CA VAL A 56 -33.57 -43.03 -6.42
C VAL A 56 -33.62 -43.44 -7.90
N SER A 57 -34.45 -44.42 -8.23
CA SER A 57 -34.63 -44.86 -9.61
C SER A 57 -35.36 -43.82 -10.45
N GLU A 58 -35.18 -43.83 -11.78
CA GLU A 58 -35.93 -42.97 -12.70
C GLU A 58 -37.46 -43.13 -12.53
N LEU A 59 -37.94 -44.37 -12.31
CA LEU A 59 -39.36 -44.63 -12.06
C LEU A 59 -39.86 -43.93 -10.79
N THR A 60 -39.10 -44.03 -9.70
CA THR A 60 -39.42 -43.38 -8.42
C THR A 60 -39.36 -41.86 -8.56
N TRP A 61 -38.36 -41.33 -9.27
CA TRP A 61 -38.26 -39.91 -9.57
C TRP A 61 -39.47 -39.40 -10.35
N ASN A 62 -39.89 -40.10 -11.40
CA ASN A 62 -41.04 -39.69 -12.21
C ASN A 62 -42.35 -39.66 -11.42
N GLN A 63 -42.49 -40.52 -10.40
CA GLN A 63 -43.65 -40.47 -9.50
C GLN A 63 -43.55 -39.32 -8.48
N PHE A 64 -42.34 -39.04 -8.00
CA PHE A 64 -42.11 -38.00 -7.00
C PHE A 64 -42.15 -36.59 -7.61
N ASN A 65 -41.60 -36.38 -8.82
CA ASN A 65 -41.37 -35.05 -9.38
C ASN A 65 -42.66 -34.26 -9.65
N GLU A 66 -43.80 -34.92 -9.85
CA GLU A 66 -45.08 -34.27 -10.14
C GLU A 66 -45.53 -33.32 -9.03
N ASN A 67 -45.20 -33.63 -7.77
CA ASN A 67 -45.65 -32.84 -6.61
C ASN A 67 -44.62 -32.73 -5.48
N GLY A 68 -43.61 -33.60 -5.46
CA GLY A 68 -42.64 -33.73 -4.37
C GLY A 68 -41.76 -32.49 -4.22
N ILE A 69 -41.22 -31.98 -5.32
CA ILE A 69 -40.34 -30.78 -5.31
C ILE A 69 -41.06 -29.56 -4.75
N ASP A 70 -42.29 -29.29 -5.19
CA ASP A 70 -43.07 -28.15 -4.70
C ASP A 70 -43.43 -28.28 -3.21
N LYS A 71 -43.57 -29.51 -2.70
CA LYS A 71 -43.75 -29.74 -1.27
C LYS A 71 -42.48 -29.48 -0.49
N LEU A 72 -41.32 -29.94 -0.98
CA LEU A 72 -40.03 -29.62 -0.36
C LEU A 72 -39.82 -28.09 -0.31
N LYS A 73 -40.18 -27.36 -1.37
CA LYS A 73 -40.16 -25.89 -1.39
C LYS A 73 -41.06 -25.28 -0.32
N LYS A 74 -42.34 -25.70 -0.22
CA LYS A 74 -43.30 -25.22 0.80
C LYS A 74 -42.89 -25.55 2.23
N MET A 75 -42.11 -26.62 2.39
CA MET A 75 -41.52 -27.04 3.65
C MET A 75 -40.23 -26.27 3.98
N GLU A 76 -39.72 -25.45 3.06
CA GLU A 76 -38.45 -24.73 3.20
C GLU A 76 -37.27 -25.67 3.50
N ILE A 77 -37.28 -26.84 2.84
CA ILE A 77 -36.21 -27.82 2.97
C ILE A 77 -34.89 -27.23 2.48
N LYS A 78 -33.84 -27.47 3.25
CA LYS A 78 -32.44 -27.13 2.94
C LYS A 78 -31.59 -28.33 3.34
N LEU A 79 -31.32 -29.20 2.37
CA LEU A 79 -30.46 -30.36 2.57
C LEU A 79 -29.07 -29.90 3.01
N THR A 80 -28.60 -30.41 4.15
CA THR A 80 -27.30 -30.01 4.71
C THR A 80 -26.15 -30.61 3.91
N LYS A 81 -26.40 -31.70 3.19
CA LYS A 81 -25.45 -32.37 2.30
C LYS A 81 -26.18 -32.83 1.04
N ILE A 82 -25.56 -32.68 -0.12
CA ILE A 82 -25.98 -33.32 -1.38
C ILE A 82 -24.81 -34.11 -1.95
N ASP A 83 -25.08 -35.06 -2.83
CA ASP A 83 -24.06 -35.95 -3.41
C ASP A 83 -24.50 -36.30 -4.84
N HIS A 84 -23.83 -35.71 -5.82
CA HIS A 84 -24.22 -35.88 -7.22
C HIS A 84 -23.93 -37.29 -7.77
N GLU A 85 -22.96 -38.02 -7.18
CA GLU A 85 -22.63 -39.39 -7.60
C GLU A 85 -23.69 -40.38 -7.14
N GLN A 86 -24.29 -40.14 -5.96
CA GLN A 86 -25.30 -41.01 -5.37
C GLN A 86 -26.73 -40.63 -5.78
N MET A 87 -26.99 -39.42 -6.25
CA MET A 87 -28.34 -38.97 -6.63
C MET A 87 -28.63 -39.16 -8.13
N TYR A 88 -29.90 -39.35 -8.47
CA TYR A 88 -30.33 -39.34 -9.87
C TYR A 88 -30.17 -37.93 -10.46
N GLY A 89 -29.52 -37.80 -11.63
CA GLY A 89 -29.14 -36.49 -12.20
C GLY A 89 -30.28 -35.46 -12.26
N LYS A 90 -31.46 -35.83 -12.77
CA LYS A 90 -32.62 -34.90 -12.83
C LYS A 90 -33.15 -34.48 -11.46
N LEU A 91 -33.02 -35.35 -10.45
CA LEU A 91 -33.38 -35.03 -9.07
C LEU A 91 -32.37 -34.02 -8.49
N PHE A 92 -31.08 -34.23 -8.75
CA PHE A 92 -30.02 -33.31 -8.33
C PHE A 92 -30.19 -31.92 -8.98
N GLU A 93 -30.43 -31.86 -10.29
CA GLU A 93 -30.79 -30.63 -11.02
C GLU A 93 -31.99 -29.93 -10.38
N SER A 94 -33.06 -30.68 -10.08
CA SER A 94 -34.28 -30.12 -9.47
C SER A 94 -34.02 -29.58 -8.06
N ILE A 95 -33.13 -30.20 -7.28
CA ILE A 95 -32.71 -29.70 -5.95
C ILE A 95 -31.98 -28.36 -6.10
N ILE A 96 -31.12 -28.22 -7.10
CA ILE A 96 -30.39 -26.97 -7.38
C ILE A 96 -31.35 -25.87 -7.84
N GLU A 97 -32.14 -26.14 -8.89
CA GLU A 97 -33.13 -25.23 -9.48
C GLU A 97 -34.15 -24.72 -8.46
N SER A 98 -34.49 -25.56 -7.50
CA SER A 98 -35.50 -25.29 -6.49
C SER A 98 -34.94 -24.69 -5.21
N ASP A 99 -33.63 -24.44 -5.15
CA ASP A 99 -32.97 -23.96 -3.94
C ASP A 99 -33.32 -24.84 -2.71
N LEU A 100 -33.07 -26.15 -2.80
CA LEU A 100 -33.39 -27.12 -1.74
C LEU A 100 -32.17 -27.59 -0.96
N TYR A 101 -31.05 -26.87 -1.04
CA TYR A 101 -29.78 -27.19 -0.37
C TYR A 101 -29.32 -26.02 0.50
N GLU A 102 -28.62 -26.33 1.58
CA GLU A 102 -27.95 -25.33 2.41
C GLU A 102 -26.77 -24.71 1.65
N LEU A 103 -26.60 -23.39 1.74
CA LEU A 103 -25.43 -22.73 1.18
C LEU A 103 -24.23 -23.01 2.10
N ASN A 104 -23.43 -24.01 1.76
CA ASN A 104 -22.20 -24.39 2.47
C ASN A 104 -21.14 -24.83 1.46
N TYR A 105 -19.90 -25.00 1.91
CA TYR A 105 -18.78 -25.33 1.03
C TYR A 105 -19.00 -26.66 0.30
N GLU A 106 -19.39 -27.69 1.05
CA GLU A 106 -19.57 -29.05 0.54
C GLU A 106 -20.61 -29.08 -0.59
N ASN A 107 -21.76 -28.45 -0.40
CA ASN A 107 -22.80 -28.39 -1.44
C ASN A 107 -22.37 -27.53 -2.64
N ILE A 108 -21.63 -26.44 -2.42
CA ILE A 108 -21.11 -25.61 -3.50
C ILE A 108 -20.08 -26.38 -4.35
N GLU A 109 -19.19 -27.14 -3.70
CA GLU A 109 -18.22 -28.02 -4.35
C GLU A 109 -18.93 -29.11 -5.16
N GLU A 110 -19.92 -29.80 -4.58
CA GLU A 110 -20.71 -30.82 -5.27
C GLU A 110 -21.40 -30.28 -6.52
N ILE A 111 -22.00 -29.09 -6.44
CA ILE A 111 -22.61 -28.44 -7.60
C ILE A 111 -21.55 -28.05 -8.63
N ALA A 112 -20.39 -27.57 -8.19
CA ALA A 112 -19.31 -27.20 -9.10
C ALA A 112 -18.73 -28.41 -9.86
N ILE A 113 -18.65 -29.58 -9.23
CA ILE A 113 -18.26 -30.83 -9.88
C ILE A 113 -19.34 -31.25 -10.89
N PHE A 114 -20.61 -31.30 -10.45
CA PHE A 114 -21.73 -31.73 -11.29
C PHE A 114 -21.88 -30.88 -12.57
N GLU A 115 -21.70 -29.56 -12.45
CA GLU A 115 -21.81 -28.59 -13.56
C GLU A 115 -20.57 -28.53 -14.44
N GLY A 116 -19.53 -29.33 -14.14
CA GLY A 116 -18.27 -29.33 -14.88
C GLY A 116 -17.47 -28.03 -14.73
N ILE A 117 -17.67 -27.30 -13.62
CA ILE A 117 -16.81 -26.16 -13.24
C ILE A 117 -15.45 -26.70 -12.78
N LEU A 118 -15.46 -27.83 -12.08
CA LEU A 118 -14.26 -28.57 -11.68
C LEU A 118 -14.09 -29.77 -12.61
N THR A 119 -12.98 -29.80 -13.34
CA THR A 119 -12.71 -30.83 -14.35
C THR A 119 -11.77 -31.92 -13.84
N ASP A 120 -10.91 -31.59 -12.87
CA ASP A 120 -10.00 -32.53 -12.25
C ASP A 120 -9.81 -32.29 -10.73
N LYS A 121 -9.05 -33.17 -10.07
CA LYS A 121 -8.78 -33.04 -8.62
C LYS A 121 -7.85 -31.87 -8.27
N SER A 122 -7.01 -31.41 -9.20
CA SER A 122 -6.19 -30.21 -8.97
C SER A 122 -7.04 -28.94 -8.95
N ASP A 123 -8.18 -28.94 -9.65
CA ASP A 123 -9.13 -27.85 -9.63
C ASP A 123 -9.77 -27.65 -8.25
N ILE A 124 -9.81 -28.67 -7.38
CA ILE A 124 -10.42 -28.55 -6.04
C ILE A 124 -9.63 -27.58 -5.16
N GLU A 125 -8.31 -27.72 -5.09
CA GLU A 125 -7.48 -26.78 -4.31
C GLU A 125 -7.52 -25.38 -4.91
N LYS A 126 -7.55 -25.27 -6.25
CA LYS A 126 -7.73 -23.97 -6.92
C LYS A 126 -9.11 -23.37 -6.58
N PHE A 127 -10.16 -24.17 -6.59
CA PHE A 127 -11.53 -23.75 -6.32
C PHE A 127 -11.76 -23.24 -4.92
N LYS A 128 -11.03 -23.79 -3.96
CA LYS A 128 -11.01 -23.28 -2.58
C LYS A 128 -10.55 -21.83 -2.51
N HIS A 129 -9.64 -21.42 -3.39
CA HIS A 129 -8.93 -20.15 -3.36
C HIS A 129 -9.41 -19.14 -4.42
N GLU A 130 -10.02 -19.60 -5.51
CA GLU A 130 -10.59 -18.81 -6.62
C GLU A 130 -12.10 -19.04 -6.76
N ASN A 131 -12.78 -19.39 -5.66
CA ASN A 131 -14.15 -19.90 -5.66
C ASN A 131 -15.11 -18.95 -6.36
N LEU A 132 -15.09 -17.68 -5.94
CA LEU A 132 -15.99 -16.66 -6.43
C LEU A 132 -15.80 -16.47 -7.94
N THR A 133 -14.55 -16.37 -8.38
CA THR A 133 -14.22 -16.21 -9.80
C THR A 133 -14.70 -17.38 -10.66
N LEU A 134 -14.44 -18.62 -10.24
CA LEU A 134 -14.85 -19.81 -10.99
C LEU A 134 -16.38 -19.92 -11.06
N LEU A 135 -17.08 -19.62 -9.96
CA LEU A 135 -18.54 -19.66 -9.92
C LEU A 135 -19.16 -18.55 -10.77
N MET A 136 -18.66 -17.31 -10.68
CA MET A 136 -19.19 -16.19 -11.47
C MET A 136 -18.93 -16.35 -12.98
N ASN A 137 -17.88 -17.06 -13.36
CA ASN A 137 -17.55 -17.35 -14.77
C ASN A 137 -18.18 -18.63 -15.33
N SER A 138 -18.83 -19.45 -14.49
CA SER A 138 -19.49 -20.69 -14.90
C SER A 138 -20.68 -20.47 -15.84
N LYS A 139 -21.35 -21.53 -16.31
CA LYS A 139 -22.64 -21.40 -17.03
C LYS A 139 -23.86 -21.61 -16.14
N ASN A 140 -23.67 -21.91 -14.85
CA ASN A 140 -24.77 -22.16 -13.92
C ASN A 140 -25.35 -20.83 -13.41
N ASP A 141 -26.37 -20.32 -14.09
CA ASP A 141 -27.03 -19.07 -13.72
C ASP A 141 -27.81 -19.14 -12.40
N ILE A 142 -28.21 -20.34 -11.97
CA ILE A 142 -29.01 -20.57 -10.76
C ILE A 142 -28.15 -20.34 -9.52
N LEU A 143 -27.01 -21.03 -9.43
CA LEU A 143 -26.05 -20.89 -8.34
C LEU A 143 -25.50 -19.46 -8.31
N LYS A 144 -25.17 -18.87 -9.47
CA LYS A 144 -24.77 -17.46 -9.55
C LYS A 144 -25.83 -16.53 -8.97
N THR A 145 -27.09 -16.69 -9.36
CA THR A 145 -28.20 -15.85 -8.87
C THR A 145 -28.36 -15.99 -7.36
N ARG A 146 -28.25 -17.22 -6.84
CA ARG A 146 -28.30 -17.50 -5.40
C ARG A 146 -27.16 -16.82 -4.64
N ILE A 147 -25.93 -16.90 -5.14
CA ILE A 147 -24.77 -16.24 -4.54
C ILE A 147 -24.94 -14.72 -4.56
N LYS A 148 -25.32 -14.14 -5.71
CA LYS A 148 -25.56 -12.70 -5.85
C LYS A 148 -26.60 -12.18 -4.84
N LYS A 149 -27.66 -12.96 -4.58
CA LYS A 149 -28.71 -12.61 -3.61
C LYS A 149 -28.24 -12.70 -2.15
N ASN A 150 -27.31 -13.61 -1.85
CA ASN A 150 -26.84 -13.90 -0.49
C ASN A 150 -25.33 -13.62 -0.34
N LEU A 151 -24.83 -12.59 -1.03
CA LEU A 151 -23.39 -12.39 -1.21
C LEU A 151 -22.62 -12.30 0.11
N ASN A 152 -23.15 -11.58 1.10
CA ASN A 152 -22.49 -11.48 2.41
C ASN A 152 -22.35 -12.82 3.14
N GLU A 153 -23.41 -13.64 3.13
CA GLU A 153 -23.41 -14.96 3.76
C GLU A 153 -22.44 -15.89 3.02
N TYR A 154 -22.49 -15.90 1.69
CA TYR A 154 -21.55 -16.63 0.85
C TYR A 154 -20.10 -16.22 1.13
N LEU A 155 -19.79 -14.92 1.20
CA LEU A 155 -18.43 -14.44 1.46
C LEU A 155 -17.90 -14.89 2.81
N ASN A 156 -18.74 -14.88 3.87
CA ASN A 156 -18.32 -15.38 5.18
C ASN A 156 -17.96 -16.87 5.14
N LEU A 157 -18.69 -17.67 4.36
CA LEU A 157 -18.35 -19.07 4.13
C LEU A 157 -17.05 -19.19 3.33
N TYR A 158 -16.94 -18.43 2.23
CA TYR A 158 -15.76 -18.41 1.37
C TYR A 158 -14.49 -18.07 2.12
N LEU A 159 -14.51 -17.03 2.96
CA LEU A 159 -13.38 -16.65 3.80
C LEU A 159 -12.96 -17.76 4.77
N LEU A 160 -13.93 -18.52 5.29
CA LEU A 160 -13.66 -19.65 6.18
C LEU A 160 -12.97 -20.80 5.43
N PHE A 161 -13.56 -21.27 4.32
CA PHE A 161 -13.01 -22.44 3.63
C PHE A 161 -11.78 -22.11 2.78
N SER A 162 -11.61 -20.88 2.31
CA SER A 162 -10.38 -20.42 1.63
C SER A 162 -9.18 -20.24 2.57
N ASN A 163 -9.35 -20.49 3.88
CA ASN A 163 -8.35 -20.17 4.90
C ASN A 163 -7.93 -18.69 4.89
N ARG A 164 -8.84 -17.78 4.52
CA ARG A 164 -8.57 -16.35 4.32
C ARG A 164 -7.43 -16.10 3.33
N ASP A 165 -7.37 -16.88 2.27
CA ASP A 165 -6.39 -16.75 1.19
C ASP A 165 -7.11 -16.80 -0.16
N THR A 166 -7.43 -15.63 -0.74
CA THR A 166 -8.28 -15.54 -1.94
C THR A 166 -7.53 -14.98 -3.15
N TYR A 167 -7.79 -15.54 -4.34
CA TYR A 167 -7.06 -15.29 -5.58
C TYR A 167 -7.99 -14.85 -6.71
N ASP A 168 -9.11 -14.20 -6.35
CA ASP A 168 -10.09 -13.73 -7.32
C ASP A 168 -9.53 -12.66 -8.27
N ILE A 169 -10.08 -12.64 -9.48
CA ILE A 169 -9.75 -11.61 -10.48
C ILE A 169 -10.40 -10.27 -10.13
N GLU A 170 -9.83 -9.20 -10.68
CA GLU A 170 -10.22 -7.82 -10.39
C GLU A 170 -11.72 -7.55 -10.57
N GLU A 171 -12.33 -8.04 -11.65
CA GLU A 171 -13.78 -7.85 -11.90
C GLU A 171 -14.65 -8.31 -10.71
N ASN A 172 -14.33 -9.48 -10.14
CA ASN A 172 -15.09 -10.03 -9.01
C ASN A 172 -14.72 -9.36 -7.69
N VAL A 173 -13.45 -8.95 -7.54
CA VAL A 173 -13.01 -8.15 -6.38
C VAL A 173 -13.78 -6.83 -6.34
N LEU A 174 -13.77 -6.07 -7.44
CA LEU A 174 -14.49 -4.80 -7.56
C LEU A 174 -15.99 -4.98 -7.32
N TRP A 175 -16.59 -6.04 -7.88
CA TRP A 175 -17.99 -6.37 -7.64
C TRP A 175 -18.31 -6.56 -6.14
N VAL A 176 -17.46 -7.29 -5.40
CA VAL A 176 -17.61 -7.47 -3.95
C VAL A 176 -17.43 -6.15 -3.20
N LEU A 177 -16.38 -5.40 -3.50
CA LEU A 177 -16.02 -4.18 -2.78
C LEU A 177 -17.06 -3.05 -2.96
N ASN A 178 -17.71 -2.98 -4.13
CA ASN A 178 -18.75 -2.00 -4.43
C ASN A 178 -20.17 -2.48 -4.09
N SER A 179 -20.33 -3.73 -3.64
CA SER A 179 -21.64 -4.24 -3.30
C SER A 179 -22.16 -3.65 -1.99
N LYS A 180 -23.36 -3.07 -2.05
CA LYS A 180 -24.13 -2.63 -0.86
C LYS A 180 -24.71 -3.80 -0.06
N ASN A 181 -24.70 -5.00 -0.63
CA ASN A 181 -25.20 -6.20 0.01
C ASN A 181 -24.13 -6.92 0.85
N VAL A 182 -22.92 -6.34 0.98
CA VAL A 182 -21.82 -6.86 1.79
C VAL A 182 -21.58 -5.90 2.94
N ALA A 183 -21.58 -6.43 4.16
CA ALA A 183 -21.31 -5.64 5.36
C ALA A 183 -19.84 -5.18 5.39
N ASP A 184 -19.60 -3.99 5.95
CA ASP A 184 -18.25 -3.43 6.09
C ASP A 184 -17.26 -4.41 6.73
N THR A 185 -17.69 -5.15 7.77
CA THR A 185 -16.84 -6.13 8.45
C THR A 185 -16.40 -7.25 7.51
N THR A 186 -17.31 -7.74 6.67
CA THR A 186 -17.02 -8.78 5.68
C THR A 186 -16.14 -8.22 4.55
N LYS A 187 -16.32 -6.95 4.14
CA LYS A 187 -15.41 -6.30 3.18
C LYS A 187 -13.99 -6.21 3.72
N VAL A 188 -13.81 -5.81 4.98
CA VAL A 188 -12.49 -5.76 5.63
C VAL A 188 -11.82 -7.14 5.61
N GLU A 189 -12.54 -8.18 6.05
CA GLU A 189 -12.00 -9.54 6.06
C GLU A 189 -11.63 -10.05 4.65
N TYR A 190 -12.41 -9.67 3.63
CA TYR A 190 -12.12 -9.99 2.23
C TYR A 190 -10.91 -9.24 1.67
N ILE A 191 -10.77 -7.96 2.00
CA ILE A 191 -9.58 -7.16 1.63
C ILE A 191 -8.32 -7.76 2.26
N GLU A 192 -8.38 -8.16 3.51
CA GLU A 192 -7.25 -8.80 4.19
C GLU A 192 -6.85 -10.12 3.50
N SER A 193 -7.83 -10.93 3.08
CA SER A 193 -7.62 -12.24 2.46
C SER A 193 -7.11 -12.19 1.03
N MET A 194 -7.46 -11.16 0.25
CA MET A 194 -7.20 -11.17 -1.19
C MET A 194 -5.72 -10.97 -1.53
N LYS A 195 -5.23 -11.75 -2.50
CA LYS A 195 -3.88 -11.58 -3.07
C LYS A 195 -3.81 -10.52 -4.14
N HIS A 196 -4.93 -10.31 -4.84
CA HIS A 196 -5.05 -9.27 -5.84
C HIS A 196 -4.87 -7.88 -5.20
N ARG A 197 -4.27 -6.97 -5.97
CA ARG A 197 -4.18 -5.55 -5.64
C ARG A 197 -4.98 -4.78 -6.66
N VAL A 198 -5.97 -4.03 -6.20
CA VAL A 198 -6.82 -3.18 -7.03
C VAL A 198 -5.95 -2.22 -7.84
N GLU A 199 -6.16 -2.18 -9.16
CA GLU A 199 -5.36 -1.36 -10.06
C GLU A 199 -5.70 0.12 -9.94
N ASN A 200 -6.99 0.44 -9.85
CA ASN A 200 -7.50 1.80 -9.80
C ASN A 200 -8.44 2.02 -8.60
N LEU A 201 -8.00 2.86 -7.66
CA LEU A 201 -8.75 3.19 -6.45
C LEU A 201 -10.05 3.95 -6.75
N GLU A 202 -10.15 4.63 -7.89
CA GLU A 202 -11.36 5.34 -8.29
C GLU A 202 -12.54 4.43 -8.61
N GLU A 203 -12.27 3.17 -8.97
CA GLU A 203 -13.30 2.17 -9.25
C GLU A 203 -14.01 1.68 -7.98
N ILE A 204 -13.54 2.07 -6.80
CA ILE A 204 -14.17 1.75 -5.53
C ILE A 204 -15.13 2.86 -5.14
N ASP A 205 -16.40 2.57 -4.90
CA ASP A 205 -17.41 3.61 -4.65
C ASP A 205 -17.29 4.27 -3.26
N GLU A 206 -16.99 3.46 -2.23
CA GLU A 206 -17.08 3.88 -0.83
C GLU A 206 -15.71 4.32 -0.28
N HIS A 207 -15.65 5.54 0.27
CA HIS A 207 -14.43 6.10 0.89
C HIS A 207 -13.80 5.17 1.94
N LYS A 208 -14.63 4.62 2.84
CA LYS A 208 -14.16 3.71 3.90
C LYS A 208 -13.52 2.44 3.33
N THR A 209 -14.01 1.95 2.20
CA THR A 209 -13.45 0.80 1.49
C THR A 209 -12.10 1.17 0.87
N ARG A 210 -11.98 2.36 0.25
CA ARG A 210 -10.71 2.89 -0.26
C ARG A 210 -9.65 3.01 0.84
N GLU A 211 -10.02 3.57 1.99
CA GLU A 211 -9.16 3.68 3.17
C GLU A 211 -8.69 2.30 3.65
N THR A 212 -9.60 1.33 3.74
CA THR A 212 -9.28 -0.04 4.14
C THR A 212 -8.27 -0.69 3.18
N LEU A 213 -8.41 -0.45 1.87
CA LEU A 213 -7.48 -0.96 0.86
C LEU A 213 -6.07 -0.35 1.01
N ILE A 214 -5.98 0.95 1.29
CA ILE A 214 -4.70 1.66 1.51
C ILE A 214 -4.00 1.12 2.76
N VAL A 215 -4.71 1.01 3.88
CA VAL A 215 -4.17 0.48 5.15
C VAL A 215 -3.65 -0.95 4.98
N ASN A 216 -4.34 -1.78 4.20
CA ASN A 216 -3.96 -3.17 3.95
C ASN A 216 -3.00 -3.36 2.76
N ILE A 217 -2.63 -2.28 2.06
CA ILE A 217 -1.70 -2.29 0.91
C ILE A 217 -2.21 -3.23 -0.21
N LYS A 218 -3.51 -3.13 -0.45
CA LYS A 218 -4.25 -3.91 -1.45
C LYS A 218 -4.61 -3.09 -2.68
N VAL A 219 -3.87 -2.02 -2.91
CA VAL A 219 -3.94 -1.15 -4.08
C VAL A 219 -2.57 -1.13 -4.74
N ILE A 220 -2.53 -1.06 -6.07
CA ILE A 220 -1.27 -0.80 -6.79
C ILE A 220 -0.73 0.58 -6.40
N SER A 221 0.52 0.61 -5.94
CA SER A 221 1.18 1.82 -5.46
C SER A 221 1.76 2.68 -6.60
N ASN A 222 0.89 3.11 -7.51
CA ASN A 222 1.19 4.06 -8.58
C ASN A 222 0.86 5.50 -8.14
N ILE A 223 1.30 6.49 -8.92
CA ILE A 223 1.08 7.91 -8.61
C ILE A 223 -0.41 8.27 -8.64
N GLN A 224 -1.17 7.68 -9.57
CA GLN A 224 -2.61 7.91 -9.71
C GLN A 224 -3.33 7.60 -8.39
N ASN A 225 -3.16 6.40 -7.83
CA ASN A 225 -3.81 6.00 -6.59
C ASN A 225 -3.35 6.81 -5.38
N ILE A 226 -2.08 7.20 -5.34
CA ILE A 226 -1.51 8.04 -4.27
C ILE A 226 -2.16 9.44 -4.29
N VAL A 227 -2.18 10.10 -5.44
CA VAL A 227 -2.75 11.45 -5.58
C VAL A 227 -4.26 11.42 -5.35
N ARG A 228 -4.97 10.43 -5.88
CA ARG A 228 -6.42 10.28 -5.64
C ARG A 228 -6.76 10.09 -4.17
N TYR A 229 -6.00 9.28 -3.45
CA TYR A 229 -6.21 9.13 -2.02
C TYR A 229 -5.86 10.40 -1.24
N PHE A 230 -4.79 11.10 -1.61
CA PHE A 230 -4.43 12.40 -1.04
C PHE A 230 -5.56 13.43 -1.20
N GLN A 231 -6.16 13.53 -2.40
CA GLN A 231 -7.29 14.42 -2.68
C GLN A 231 -8.49 14.12 -1.78
N GLN A 232 -8.78 12.83 -1.56
CA GLN A 232 -9.89 12.37 -0.73
C GLN A 232 -9.61 12.58 0.77
N SER A 233 -8.35 12.54 1.17
CA SER A 233 -7.87 12.73 2.54
C SER A 233 -7.67 14.22 2.88
N HIS A 234 -8.57 15.08 2.41
CA HIS A 234 -8.52 16.53 2.62
C HIS A 234 -7.21 17.20 2.18
N LYS A 235 -6.55 16.66 1.13
CA LYS A 235 -5.27 17.15 0.62
C LYS A 235 -4.17 17.15 1.67
N ASN A 236 -4.12 16.08 2.47
CA ASN A 236 -3.14 15.90 3.53
C ASN A 236 -2.48 14.52 3.46
N TRP A 237 -1.19 14.47 3.79
CA TRP A 237 -0.47 13.23 4.04
C TRP A 237 -0.83 12.70 5.42
N ASN A 238 -1.88 11.88 5.51
CA ASN A 238 -2.21 11.16 6.73
C ASN A 238 -1.26 9.97 6.97
N GLU A 239 -1.32 9.39 8.17
CA GLU A 239 -0.46 8.28 8.58
C GLU A 239 -0.64 7.07 7.66
N GLU A 240 -1.88 6.81 7.22
CA GLU A 240 -2.24 5.70 6.34
C GLU A 240 -1.55 5.82 4.98
N LEU A 241 -1.60 7.00 4.34
CA LEU A 241 -0.95 7.24 3.04
C LEU A 241 0.58 7.21 3.16
N ILE A 242 1.12 7.82 4.21
CA ILE A 242 2.57 7.79 4.49
C ILE A 242 3.05 6.34 4.63
N ASN A 243 2.34 5.54 5.43
CA ASN A 243 2.67 4.12 5.63
C ASN A 243 2.56 3.32 4.34
N PHE A 244 1.49 3.54 3.56
CA PHE A 244 1.31 2.90 2.26
C PHE A 244 2.48 3.18 1.31
N VAL A 245 2.85 4.46 1.14
CA VAL A 245 3.94 4.88 0.24
C VAL A 245 5.31 4.39 0.74
N ASN A 246 5.54 4.39 2.05
CA ASN A 246 6.80 3.92 2.64
C ASN A 246 7.04 2.41 2.49
N GLN A 247 5.98 1.61 2.32
CA GLN A 247 6.09 0.17 2.14
C GLN A 247 6.31 -0.25 0.68
N VAL A 248 6.25 0.68 -0.27
CA VAL A 248 6.48 0.41 -1.68
C VAL A 248 7.94 0.00 -1.91
N GLN A 249 8.12 -1.19 -2.49
CA GLN A 249 9.44 -1.78 -2.74
C GLN A 249 10.03 -1.38 -4.09
N HIS A 250 9.21 -0.87 -5.01
CA HIS A 250 9.61 -0.45 -6.35
C HIS A 250 9.61 1.08 -6.46
N LYS A 251 10.29 1.59 -7.48
CA LYS A 251 10.32 3.02 -7.80
C LYS A 251 8.92 3.50 -8.20
N ILE A 252 8.44 4.59 -7.60
CA ILE A 252 7.21 5.27 -7.98
C ILE A 252 7.62 6.29 -9.04
N LYS A 253 7.12 6.11 -10.26
CA LYS A 253 7.36 7.07 -11.33
C LYS A 253 6.38 8.22 -11.16
N VAL A 254 6.93 9.43 -11.06
CA VAL A 254 6.15 10.67 -10.92
C VAL A 254 6.65 11.62 -11.99
N ASP A 255 5.74 12.22 -12.72
CA ASP A 255 5.99 13.35 -13.60
C ASP A 255 5.05 14.49 -13.19
N TYR A 256 5.63 15.67 -12.97
CA TYR A 256 4.89 16.83 -12.51
C TYR A 256 3.81 17.25 -13.50
N ASP A 257 4.13 17.31 -14.80
CA ASP A 257 3.19 17.78 -15.82
C ASP A 257 2.02 16.78 -15.95
N GLU A 258 2.29 15.47 -15.91
CA GLU A 258 1.25 14.44 -15.90
C GLU A 258 0.32 14.60 -14.68
N VAL A 259 0.87 14.83 -13.48
CA VAL A 259 0.07 15.01 -12.27
C VAL A 259 -0.79 16.28 -12.34
N ILE A 260 -0.26 17.37 -12.86
CA ILE A 260 -1.02 18.62 -13.00
C ILE A 260 -2.10 18.48 -14.08
N GLU A 261 -1.80 17.87 -15.23
CA GLU A 261 -2.77 17.67 -16.31
C GLU A 261 -3.93 16.77 -15.90
N GLU A 262 -3.64 15.67 -15.18
CA GLU A 262 -4.65 14.67 -14.80
C GLU A 262 -5.44 15.06 -13.54
N PHE A 263 -4.79 15.66 -12.55
CA PHE A 263 -5.36 15.86 -11.21
C PHE A 263 -5.55 17.32 -10.79
N ASP A 264 -4.91 18.29 -11.47
CA ASP A 264 -4.85 19.71 -11.08
C ASP A 264 -4.45 19.90 -9.60
N GLU A 265 -3.40 19.17 -9.17
CA GLU A 265 -3.07 19.02 -7.75
C GLU A 265 -1.64 19.43 -7.41
N ILE A 266 -1.29 20.70 -7.61
CA ILE A 266 0.01 21.26 -7.18
C ILE A 266 0.24 21.13 -5.67
N GLY A 267 -0.84 21.19 -4.88
CA GLY A 267 -0.80 21.05 -3.43
C GLY A 267 -0.23 19.71 -2.95
N PHE A 268 -0.27 18.67 -3.78
CA PHE A 268 0.38 17.40 -3.50
C PHE A 268 1.89 17.56 -3.35
N PHE A 269 2.54 18.24 -4.30
CA PHE A 269 3.99 18.48 -4.25
C PHE A 269 4.35 19.44 -3.12
N GLU A 270 3.60 20.53 -2.97
CA GLU A 270 3.83 21.52 -1.89
C GLU A 270 3.72 20.89 -0.50
N ALA A 271 2.72 20.03 -0.27
CA ALA A 271 2.57 19.31 0.98
C ALA A 271 3.69 18.27 1.20
N THR A 272 4.18 17.65 0.12
CA THR A 272 5.25 16.65 0.19
C THR A 272 6.61 17.29 0.51
N LEU A 273 6.89 18.50 0.03
CA LEU A 273 8.18 19.18 0.27
C LEU A 273 8.55 19.30 1.75
N ALA A 274 7.57 19.46 2.63
CA ALA A 274 7.78 19.62 4.08
C ALA A 274 7.71 18.30 4.86
N LEU A 275 7.60 17.16 4.17
CA LEU A 275 7.25 15.88 4.78
C LEU A 275 8.49 15.04 5.12
N ASN A 276 8.81 14.95 6.41
CA ASN A 276 9.96 14.20 6.92
C ASN A 276 9.67 12.70 7.06
N GLU A 277 8.40 12.33 7.20
CA GLU A 277 7.92 10.99 7.52
C GLU A 277 8.04 10.01 6.35
N LEU A 278 8.12 10.52 5.12
CA LEU A 278 8.45 9.68 3.96
C LEU A 278 9.90 9.21 4.05
N ARG A 279 10.18 7.97 3.66
CA ARG A 279 11.54 7.47 3.47
C ARG A 279 12.24 8.25 2.36
N ASP A 280 13.55 8.42 2.45
CA ASP A 280 14.36 9.21 1.52
C ASP A 280 14.17 8.81 0.07
N ASN A 281 14.16 7.50 -0.21
CA ASN A 281 13.93 7.00 -1.55
C ASN A 281 12.50 7.26 -2.06
N ARG A 282 11.49 7.38 -1.19
CA ARG A 282 10.11 7.69 -1.61
C ARG A 282 9.94 9.19 -1.82
N TYR A 283 10.53 9.99 -0.94
CA TYR A 283 10.61 11.43 -1.09
C TYR A 283 11.35 11.81 -2.39
N GLU A 284 12.49 11.17 -2.67
CA GLU A 284 13.26 11.40 -3.90
C GLU A 284 12.46 11.07 -5.17
N ASP A 285 11.76 9.93 -5.19
CA ASP A 285 10.90 9.55 -6.31
C ASP A 285 9.77 10.57 -6.57
N ILE A 286 9.12 11.06 -5.51
CA ILE A 286 7.95 11.95 -5.62
C ILE A 286 8.34 13.40 -5.88
N ILE A 287 9.42 13.88 -5.27
CA ILE A 287 9.81 15.30 -5.33
C ILE A 287 11.03 15.47 -6.23
N GLY A 288 12.14 14.82 -5.89
CA GLY A 288 13.42 15.03 -6.57
C GLY A 288 13.39 14.70 -8.06
N GLU A 289 12.75 13.60 -8.44
CA GLU A 289 12.74 13.10 -9.82
C GLU A 289 11.48 13.47 -10.62
N SER A 290 10.56 14.22 -10.02
CA SER A 290 9.27 14.57 -10.65
C SER A 290 9.32 15.69 -11.67
N ASN A 291 10.48 16.34 -11.85
CA ASN A 291 10.63 17.62 -12.57
C ASN A 291 9.92 18.82 -11.91
N TYR A 292 9.29 18.66 -10.75
CA TYR A 292 8.73 19.77 -9.99
C TYR A 292 9.83 20.79 -9.61
N LYS A 293 9.48 22.07 -9.67
CA LYS A 293 10.36 23.19 -9.28
C LYS A 293 9.65 24.07 -8.25
N LEU A 294 10.42 24.61 -7.32
CA LEU A 294 9.89 25.51 -6.30
C LEU A 294 9.30 26.76 -6.94
N THR A 295 8.10 27.13 -6.52
CA THR A 295 7.45 28.36 -6.97
C THR A 295 8.24 29.57 -6.50
N ASN A 296 8.48 30.53 -7.41
CA ASN A 296 9.23 31.77 -7.16
C ASN A 296 10.68 31.59 -6.71
N ASP A 297 11.29 30.42 -6.90
CA ASP A 297 12.69 30.12 -6.54
C ASP A 297 13.04 30.36 -5.06
N GLN A 298 12.04 30.34 -4.16
CA GLN A 298 12.23 30.60 -2.73
C GLN A 298 12.03 29.33 -1.90
N PHE A 299 13.10 28.91 -1.22
CA PHE A 299 13.07 27.83 -0.24
C PHE A 299 12.83 28.40 1.16
N THR A 300 11.61 28.24 1.68
CA THR A 300 11.16 28.81 2.96
C THR A 300 10.83 27.77 4.02
N ILE A 301 11.02 26.49 3.71
CA ILE A 301 10.64 25.37 4.58
C ILE A 301 11.59 25.29 5.76
N LYS A 302 11.03 25.19 6.97
CA LYS A 302 11.77 25.06 8.23
C LYS A 302 11.59 23.66 8.82
N ASN A 303 12.57 23.21 9.60
CA ASN A 303 12.58 21.90 10.27
C ASN A 303 12.52 20.69 9.32
N LEU A 304 12.97 20.84 8.09
CA LEU A 304 13.16 19.73 7.17
C LEU A 304 14.46 19.00 7.54
N GLN A 305 14.46 17.66 7.53
CA GLN A 305 15.66 16.89 7.87
C GLN A 305 16.77 17.08 6.82
N ASP A 306 18.02 17.02 7.27
CA ASP A 306 19.18 17.35 6.43
C ASP A 306 19.29 16.47 5.17
N ASN A 307 19.01 15.17 5.30
CA ASN A 307 18.94 14.23 4.19
C ASN A 307 17.94 14.67 3.10
N LYS A 308 16.77 15.23 3.46
CA LYS A 308 15.80 15.73 2.49
C LYS A 308 16.34 16.94 1.74
N ILE A 309 16.99 17.85 2.44
CA ILE A 309 17.59 19.04 1.82
C ILE A 309 18.72 18.62 0.89
N SER A 310 19.57 17.68 1.29
CA SER A 310 20.59 17.10 0.41
C SER A 310 19.98 16.52 -0.88
N LEU A 311 18.82 15.87 -0.80
CA LEU A 311 18.08 15.40 -1.99
C LEU A 311 17.57 16.56 -2.85
N LEU A 312 16.99 17.59 -2.24
CA LEU A 312 16.54 18.79 -2.98
C LEU A 312 17.70 19.49 -3.69
N LEU A 313 18.87 19.57 -3.06
CA LEU A 313 20.10 20.11 -3.65
C LEU A 313 20.61 19.25 -4.79
N LYS A 314 20.68 17.93 -4.60
CA LYS A 314 21.07 16.96 -5.63
C LYS A 314 20.25 17.10 -6.91
N HIS A 315 18.95 17.38 -6.78
CA HIS A 315 18.04 17.57 -7.92
C HIS A 315 17.89 19.01 -8.39
N GLY A 316 18.72 19.93 -7.87
CA GLY A 316 18.73 21.34 -8.28
C GLY A 316 17.38 22.02 -8.08
N MET A 317 16.70 21.72 -6.97
CA MET A 317 15.40 22.31 -6.63
C MET A 317 15.53 23.62 -5.86
N ILE A 318 16.62 23.79 -5.11
CA ILE A 318 16.92 25.01 -4.36
C ILE A 318 18.00 25.77 -5.13
N SER A 319 17.66 26.92 -5.68
CA SER A 319 18.61 27.77 -6.41
C SER A 319 19.45 28.64 -5.47
N MET A 320 20.68 28.93 -5.87
CA MET A 320 21.57 29.84 -5.14
C MET A 320 21.17 31.29 -5.37
N ASN A 321 20.44 31.85 -4.41
CA ASN A 321 20.08 33.27 -4.36
C ASN A 321 20.20 33.80 -2.92
N SER A 322 20.15 35.12 -2.75
CA SER A 322 20.32 35.76 -1.43
C SER A 322 19.33 35.24 -0.39
N THR A 323 18.07 35.09 -0.76
CA THR A 323 16.99 34.63 0.12
C THR A 323 17.22 33.19 0.60
N ASN A 324 17.52 32.28 -0.32
CA ASN A 324 17.77 30.87 0.00
C ASN A 324 19.04 30.70 0.82
N LEU A 325 20.09 31.46 0.52
CA LEU A 325 21.34 31.45 1.27
C LEU A 325 21.16 31.93 2.71
N GLU A 326 20.38 32.99 2.92
CA GLU A 326 20.00 33.44 4.27
C GLU A 326 19.20 32.38 5.02
N ASN A 327 18.19 31.78 4.37
CA ASN A 327 17.38 30.72 4.99
C ASN A 327 18.21 29.49 5.38
N ILE A 328 19.15 29.05 4.55
CA ILE A 328 20.05 27.92 4.84
C ILE A 328 21.00 28.28 5.99
N ARG A 329 21.57 29.48 6.02
CA ARG A 329 22.44 29.94 7.13
C ARG A 329 21.71 29.94 8.48
N GLU A 330 20.45 30.36 8.48
CA GLU A 330 19.63 30.45 9.69
C GLU A 330 19.18 29.08 10.20
N ASN A 331 18.79 28.17 9.30
CA ASN A 331 18.06 26.96 9.69
C ASN A 331 18.84 25.65 9.44
N TYR A 332 19.84 25.63 8.55
CA TYR A 332 20.47 24.40 8.03
C TYR A 332 21.99 24.53 7.89
N ARG A 333 22.68 24.85 9.00
CA ARG A 333 24.12 25.17 9.01
C ARG A 333 25.01 24.02 8.55
N ASP A 334 24.63 22.79 8.83
CA ASP A 334 25.43 21.61 8.49
C ASP A 334 25.44 21.34 6.98
N ILE A 335 24.46 21.86 6.24
CA ILE A 335 24.30 21.70 4.78
C ILE A 335 24.78 22.93 4.02
N LEU A 336 25.07 24.03 4.70
CA LEU A 336 25.47 25.31 4.09
C LEU A 336 26.62 25.14 3.10
N ILE A 337 27.63 24.35 3.45
CA ILE A 337 28.81 24.14 2.59
C ILE A 337 28.42 23.36 1.32
N ASP A 338 27.59 22.34 1.43
CA ASP A 338 27.11 21.55 0.28
C ASP A 338 26.24 22.41 -0.66
N PHE A 339 25.41 23.28 -0.08
CA PHE A 339 24.61 24.24 -0.87
C PHE A 339 25.52 25.21 -1.63
N ILE A 340 26.51 25.81 -0.98
CA ILE A 340 27.48 26.70 -1.63
C ILE A 340 28.23 25.98 -2.76
N GLN A 341 28.60 24.71 -2.55
CA GLN A 341 29.27 23.91 -3.57
C GLN A 341 28.39 23.58 -4.77
N SER A 342 27.08 23.47 -4.58
CA SER A 342 26.14 23.17 -5.68
C SER A 342 26.11 24.26 -6.76
N ASP A 343 26.36 25.52 -6.39
CA ASP A 343 26.47 26.64 -7.33
C ASP A 343 27.42 27.72 -6.81
N ILE A 344 28.72 27.43 -6.93
CA ILE A 344 29.79 28.30 -6.45
C ILE A 344 29.85 29.65 -7.18
N GLU A 345 29.49 29.69 -8.47
CA GLU A 345 29.54 30.93 -9.25
C GLU A 345 28.45 31.90 -8.81
N ALA A 346 27.22 31.41 -8.62
CA ALA A 346 26.16 32.23 -8.07
C ALA A 346 26.50 32.69 -6.63
N TYR A 347 27.04 31.80 -5.80
CA TYR A 347 27.48 32.18 -4.45
C TYR A 347 28.52 33.30 -4.48
N LEU A 348 29.54 33.23 -5.34
CA LEU A 348 30.57 34.27 -5.47
C LEU A 348 29.99 35.64 -5.84
N GLY A 349 28.88 35.69 -6.58
CA GLY A 349 28.14 36.92 -6.86
C GLY A 349 27.40 37.50 -5.65
N LEU A 350 27.17 36.70 -4.61
CA LEU A 350 26.49 37.06 -3.36
C LEU A 350 27.45 37.28 -2.20
N VAL A 351 28.72 36.89 -2.32
CA VAL A 351 29.73 37.06 -1.27
C VAL A 351 29.95 38.55 -0.99
N THR A 352 29.86 38.90 0.30
CA THR A 352 30.16 40.24 0.81
C THR A 352 31.12 40.14 2.00
N ASP A 353 31.59 41.27 2.52
CA ASP A 353 32.42 41.31 3.74
C ASP A 353 31.67 40.87 5.01
N GLN A 354 30.35 40.67 4.93
CA GLN A 354 29.50 40.21 6.04
C GLN A 354 29.53 38.70 6.24
N VAL A 355 30.03 37.90 5.29
CA VAL A 355 30.11 36.42 5.40
C VAL A 355 30.78 36.01 6.71
N SER A 356 30.16 35.09 7.46
CA SER A 356 30.66 34.71 8.77
C SER A 356 32.04 34.05 8.71
N GLU A 357 32.84 34.21 9.76
CA GLU A 357 34.16 33.55 9.81
C GLU A 357 34.05 32.03 9.78
N SER A 358 33.08 31.46 10.49
CA SER A 358 32.83 30.01 10.52
C SER A 358 32.49 29.46 9.13
N GLU A 359 31.73 30.21 8.32
CA GLU A 359 31.42 29.85 6.94
C GLU A 359 32.70 29.84 6.08
N ILE A 360 33.57 30.85 6.22
CA ILE A 360 34.86 30.89 5.51
C ILE A 360 35.75 29.71 5.92
N ILE A 361 35.87 29.43 7.21
CA ILE A 361 36.65 28.29 7.71
C ILE A 361 36.08 26.97 7.16
N GLY A 362 34.75 26.80 7.20
CA GLY A 362 34.07 25.65 6.62
C GLY A 362 34.39 25.46 5.13
N LEU A 363 34.34 26.55 4.35
CA LEU A 363 34.66 26.53 2.93
C LEU A 363 36.13 26.17 2.66
N LEU A 364 37.07 26.73 3.42
CA LEU A 364 38.52 26.43 3.30
C LEU A 364 38.85 24.98 3.67
N ASN A 365 38.08 24.38 4.57
CA ASN A 365 38.25 22.98 4.95
C ASN A 365 37.45 22.00 4.07
N SER A 366 36.68 22.51 3.11
CA SER A 366 35.84 21.71 2.22
C SER A 366 36.59 21.22 0.96
N ASN A 367 35.87 20.50 0.08
CA ASN A 367 36.40 19.99 -1.18
C ASN A 367 36.41 21.03 -2.33
N LEU A 368 36.24 22.32 -2.02
CA LEU A 368 36.32 23.38 -3.02
C LEU A 368 37.71 23.45 -3.68
N SER A 369 37.74 23.94 -4.93
CA SER A 369 39.00 24.20 -5.60
C SER A 369 39.74 25.35 -4.92
N VAL A 370 41.07 25.27 -4.93
CA VAL A 370 41.95 26.33 -4.40
C VAL A 370 41.66 27.68 -5.07
N GLU A 371 41.34 27.67 -6.37
CA GLU A 371 40.95 28.85 -7.13
C GLU A 371 39.68 29.50 -6.57
N ASN A 372 38.64 28.72 -6.30
CA ASN A 372 37.39 29.26 -5.75
C ASN A 372 37.57 29.76 -4.31
N MET A 373 38.36 29.04 -3.50
CA MET A 373 38.72 29.53 -2.16
C MET A 373 39.48 30.87 -2.21
N ASP A 374 40.42 31.04 -3.14
CA ASP A 374 41.18 32.29 -3.30
C ASP A 374 40.29 33.43 -3.81
N ARG A 375 39.33 33.13 -4.71
CA ARG A 375 38.30 34.08 -5.14
C ARG A 375 37.44 34.56 -3.96
N ILE A 376 37.00 33.64 -3.08
CA ILE A 376 36.25 34.01 -1.87
C ILE A 376 37.08 34.95 -0.97
N LEU A 377 38.33 34.58 -0.67
CA LEU A 377 39.24 35.41 0.14
C LEU A 377 39.49 36.78 -0.49
N SER A 378 39.61 36.83 -1.82
CA SER A 378 39.80 38.07 -2.55
C SER A 378 38.57 38.97 -2.50
N THR A 379 37.36 38.41 -2.61
CA THR A 379 36.10 39.17 -2.55
C THR A 379 35.85 39.79 -1.17
N ILE A 380 36.09 39.05 -0.09
CA ILE A 380 35.93 39.60 1.27
C ILE A 380 37.00 40.65 1.62
N GLY A 381 38.12 40.66 0.88
CA GLY A 381 39.22 41.61 1.08
C GLY A 381 39.87 41.53 2.47
N ASN A 382 40.70 42.52 2.80
CA ASN A 382 41.50 42.49 4.03
C ASN A 382 40.73 42.83 5.31
N SER A 383 39.43 43.14 5.21
CA SER A 383 38.57 43.56 6.32
C SER A 383 38.27 42.39 7.26
N LYS A 384 38.05 41.18 6.73
CA LYS A 384 37.78 39.99 7.52
C LYS A 384 39.07 39.35 8.03
N LYS A 385 39.16 39.13 9.35
CA LYS A 385 40.21 38.33 9.96
C LYS A 385 39.70 36.94 10.31
N ILE A 386 40.48 35.92 9.99
CA ILE A 386 40.17 34.50 10.07
C ILE A 386 41.15 33.85 11.05
N SER A 387 40.63 33.03 11.96
CA SER A 387 41.43 32.23 12.86
C SER A 387 42.11 31.10 12.10
N LEU A 388 43.38 30.85 12.41
CA LEU A 388 44.10 29.72 11.85
C LEU A 388 43.88 28.44 12.66
N ALA A 389 43.24 28.49 13.83
CA ALA A 389 43.12 27.34 14.74
C ALA A 389 42.61 26.07 14.04
N GLU A 390 41.59 26.21 13.19
CA GLU A 390 40.90 25.10 12.51
C GLU A 390 41.37 24.87 11.06
N ILE A 391 42.40 25.59 10.59
CA ILE A 391 42.90 25.48 9.21
C ILE A 391 44.11 24.55 9.14
N LYS A 392 44.13 23.58 8.23
CA LYS A 392 45.29 22.69 8.06
C LYS A 392 46.57 23.47 7.75
N ARG A 393 47.70 23.09 8.35
CA ARG A 393 48.97 23.85 8.26
C ARG A 393 49.62 23.81 6.87
N ASP A 394 49.28 22.79 6.10
CA ASP A 394 49.66 22.58 4.71
C ASP A 394 48.63 23.14 3.71
N HIS A 395 47.62 23.89 4.17
CA HIS A 395 46.61 24.47 3.29
C HIS A 395 47.26 25.35 2.19
N PRO A 396 46.91 25.18 0.90
CA PRO A 396 47.56 25.88 -0.21
C PRO A 396 47.54 27.41 -0.09
N LEU A 397 46.47 27.97 0.48
CA LEU A 397 46.31 29.41 0.68
C LEU A 397 46.85 29.93 2.03
N MET A 398 47.63 29.13 2.76
CA MET A 398 48.17 29.53 4.08
C MET A 398 48.95 30.84 4.02
N GLN A 399 49.72 31.09 2.95
CA GLN A 399 50.44 32.35 2.79
C GLN A 399 49.48 33.54 2.68
N THR A 400 48.41 33.43 1.90
CA THR A 400 47.37 34.46 1.73
C THR A 400 46.65 34.74 3.04
N LEU A 401 46.29 33.69 3.79
CA LEU A 401 45.66 33.80 5.09
C LEU A 401 46.54 34.56 6.08
N ILE A 402 47.83 34.20 6.18
CA ILE A 402 48.79 34.89 7.05
C ILE A 402 48.96 36.36 6.63
N ALA A 403 49.06 36.62 5.33
CA ALA A 403 49.35 37.94 4.79
C ALA A 403 48.22 38.95 4.99
N LYS A 404 46.97 38.52 4.76
CA LYS A 404 45.83 39.42 4.58
C LYS A 404 44.75 39.25 5.66
N HIS A 405 44.57 38.03 6.16
CA HIS A 405 43.42 37.67 6.99
C HIS A 405 43.79 37.19 8.40
N LEU A 406 45.06 37.18 8.80
CA LEU A 406 45.46 36.70 10.12
C LEU A 406 44.80 37.49 11.25
N LYS A 407 44.19 36.78 12.20
CA LYS A 407 43.83 37.37 13.50
C LYS A 407 45.05 37.62 14.36
N GLU A 408 45.12 38.79 14.98
CA GLU A 408 46.23 39.17 15.87
C GLU A 408 46.42 38.21 17.06
N SER A 409 45.33 37.66 17.59
CA SER A 409 45.35 36.62 18.64
C SER A 409 46.13 35.37 18.22
N ASP A 410 46.13 35.05 16.93
CA ASP A 410 46.62 33.80 16.37
C ASP A 410 48.11 33.88 16.00
N LYS A 411 48.75 35.03 16.22
CA LYS A 411 50.22 35.14 16.14
C LYS A 411 50.92 34.13 17.04
N LYS A 412 50.34 33.83 18.21
CA LYS A 412 50.88 32.80 19.11
C LYS A 412 50.84 31.41 18.46
N ILE A 413 49.75 31.08 17.76
CA ILE A 413 49.58 29.81 17.05
C ILE A 413 50.65 29.66 15.96
N LEU A 414 50.90 30.72 15.19
CA LEU A 414 51.95 30.73 14.16
C LEU A 414 53.33 30.37 14.71
N PHE A 415 53.69 30.90 15.87
CA PHE A 415 54.99 30.63 16.49
C PHE A 415 55.04 29.27 17.19
N SER A 416 53.98 28.89 17.93
CA SER A 416 53.94 27.61 18.64
C SER A 416 53.95 26.42 17.69
N GLU A 417 53.35 26.58 16.50
CA GLU A 417 53.25 25.52 15.51
C GLU A 417 54.20 25.73 14.32
N PHE A 418 55.18 26.63 14.45
CA PHE A 418 56.12 27.02 13.40
C PHE A 418 56.73 25.82 12.66
N ASN A 419 57.06 24.75 13.38
CA ASN A 419 57.69 23.56 12.83
C ASN A 419 56.79 22.75 11.88
N GLN A 420 55.46 22.89 11.99
CA GLN A 420 54.47 22.17 11.18
C GLN A 420 54.28 22.76 9.77
N TYR A 421 54.72 24.00 9.53
CA TYR A 421 54.59 24.65 8.23
C TYR A 421 55.69 24.21 7.24
N ILE A 422 55.37 24.27 5.94
CA ILE A 422 56.36 24.09 4.86
C ILE A 422 57.38 25.24 4.83
N GLN A 423 58.55 25.01 4.22
CA GLN A 423 59.67 25.96 4.27
C GLN A 423 59.35 27.34 3.69
N SER A 424 58.54 27.42 2.62
CA SER A 424 58.11 28.69 2.03
C SER A 424 57.31 29.54 3.02
N ILE A 425 56.38 28.92 3.76
CA ILE A 425 55.57 29.57 4.79
C ILE A 425 56.42 29.94 6.00
N LYS A 426 57.35 29.08 6.43
CA LYS A 426 58.32 29.39 7.51
C LYS A 426 59.12 30.65 7.20
N ASN A 427 59.69 30.73 6.00
CA ASN A 427 60.42 31.93 5.55
C ASN A 427 59.53 33.17 5.58
N TYR A 428 58.26 33.04 5.17
CA TYR A 428 57.29 34.13 5.19
C TYR A 428 56.96 34.61 6.61
N ILE A 429 56.73 33.69 7.56
CA ILE A 429 56.48 34.00 8.97
C ILE A 429 57.67 34.75 9.59
N VAL A 430 58.91 34.31 9.30
CA VAL A 430 60.13 34.97 9.79
C VAL A 430 60.23 36.41 9.26
N ASN A 431 59.94 36.64 7.98
CA ASN A 431 59.95 37.98 7.39
C ASN A 431 58.93 38.90 8.08
N ILE A 432 57.70 38.43 8.32
CA ILE A 432 56.68 39.20 9.05
C ILE A 432 57.13 39.51 10.48
N ALA A 433 57.76 38.56 11.17
CA ALA A 433 58.27 38.76 12.52
C ALA A 433 59.38 39.84 12.56
N ILE A 434 60.32 39.79 11.61
CA ILE A 434 61.39 40.80 11.49
C ILE A 434 60.82 42.19 11.20
N GLU A 435 59.87 42.31 10.28
CA GLU A 435 59.20 43.58 9.97
C GLU A 435 58.41 44.14 11.15
N SER A 436 57.78 43.25 11.93
CA SER A 436 57.04 43.64 13.13
C SER A 436 57.97 44.20 14.21
N VAL A 437 59.13 43.60 14.44
CA VAL A 437 60.14 44.09 15.41
C VAL A 437 60.73 45.43 14.98
N LYS A 438 60.98 45.63 13.68
CA LYS A 438 61.48 46.91 13.13
C LYS A 438 60.52 48.08 13.25
N LYS A 439 59.22 47.85 13.52
CA LYS A 439 58.24 48.92 13.78
C LYS A 439 58.24 49.41 15.25
N PHE A 440 58.91 48.70 16.15
CA PHE A 440 59.01 49.03 17.58
C PHE A 440 60.41 49.53 18.00
N VAL A 441 61.35 49.60 17.06
CA VAL A 441 62.69 50.23 17.20
C VAL A 441 62.66 51.49 16.35
#